data_AF-A0A7S1PRV8-F1
#
_entry.id   AF-A0A7S1PRV8-F1
#
_cell.length_a   1.000
_cell.length_b   1.000
_cell.length_c   1.000
_cell.angle_alpha   90.00
_cell.angle_beta   90.00
_cell.angle_gamma   90.00
#
_symmetry.space_group_name_H-M   'P 1'
#
loop_
_entity.id
_entity.type
_entity.pdbx_description
1 polymer ?
#
loop_
_entity_poly.entity_id
_entity_poly.type
_entity_poly.pdbx_seq_one_letter_code
_entity_poly.pdbx_strand_id
1 'polypeptide(L)'
;FALPMATNMVLTMAVAQFGTLVSLCVLMPWFTPVALALMFVLYHLQPTVATVVLRRVSNSLAGPTMALFSETIGGAASIRAASLGGFFERRFARSVDDANAAQLADQLLFAMVTINVGIAMAFLAGALLLIVMLTKDSLTPATASFVVTQGMNLTLGLGFFMMQRGQFAMALNSIERLAEFSKLPPEVEGHETPAVEWPESGEVT
;
A
#
# COMPACT_ATOMS: atom_id res chain seq x y z
N PHE A 1 -4.29 11.61 10.08
CA PHE A 1 -3.04 11.80 10.85
C PHE A 1 -1.94 10.74 10.62
N ALA A 2 -2.17 9.64 9.89
CA ALA A 2 -1.14 8.58 9.73
C ALA A 2 -0.09 8.80 8.61
N LEU A 3 -0.37 9.67 7.63
CA LEU A 3 0.48 9.88 6.45
C LEU A 3 1.89 10.45 6.76
N PRO A 4 2.04 11.51 7.60
CA PRO A 4 3.36 12.03 7.95
C PRO A 4 4.24 11.04 8.73
N MET A 5 3.60 10.17 9.52
CA MET A 5 4.30 9.12 10.26
C MET A 5 4.79 8.03 9.30
N ALA A 6 3.95 7.63 8.33
CA ALA A 6 4.32 6.66 7.32
C ALA A 6 5.45 7.16 6.39
N THR A 7 5.42 8.43 5.96
CA THR A 7 6.50 9.02 5.16
C THR A 7 7.82 9.03 5.92
N ASN A 8 7.80 9.48 7.17
CA ASN A 8 8.99 9.51 8.02
C ASN A 8 9.56 8.09 8.24
N MET A 9 8.68 7.12 8.49
CA MET A 9 9.07 5.72 8.67
C MET A 9 9.71 5.12 7.41
N VAL A 10 9.13 5.34 6.21
CA VAL A 10 9.74 4.89 4.96
C VAL A 10 11.10 5.56 4.74
N LEU A 11 11.21 6.86 5.00
CA LEU A 11 12.43 7.63 4.72
C LEU A 11 13.58 7.24 5.66
N THR A 12 13.29 7.12 6.97
CA THR A 12 14.26 6.64 7.97
C THR A 12 14.72 5.22 7.67
N MET A 13 13.83 4.33 7.26
CA MET A 13 14.20 2.97 6.86
C MET A 13 15.03 2.96 5.58
N ALA A 14 14.70 3.77 4.58
CA ALA A 14 15.48 3.88 3.36
C ALA A 14 16.93 4.32 3.65
N VAL A 15 17.09 5.36 4.47
CA VAL A 15 18.41 5.87 4.87
C VAL A 15 19.18 4.82 5.67
N ALA A 16 18.53 4.15 6.63
CA ALA A 16 19.16 3.10 7.42
C ALA A 16 19.65 1.93 6.55
N GLN A 17 18.80 1.41 5.65
CA GLN A 17 19.16 0.28 4.77
C GLN A 17 20.23 0.67 3.75
N PHE A 18 20.23 1.90 3.26
CA PHE A 18 21.30 2.40 2.40
C PHE A 18 22.63 2.48 3.17
N GLY A 19 22.61 2.97 4.40
CA GLY A 19 23.78 3.04 5.27
C GLY A 19 24.38 1.66 5.57
N THR A 20 23.56 0.66 5.89
CA THR A 20 24.03 -0.72 6.14
C THR A 20 24.60 -1.36 4.86
N LEU A 21 23.98 -1.14 3.70
CA LEU A 21 24.51 -1.57 2.40
C LEU A 21 25.89 -0.97 2.11
N VAL A 22 26.04 0.36 2.26
CA VAL A 22 27.32 1.04 2.04
C VAL A 22 28.38 0.52 3.00
N SER A 23 28.04 0.35 4.28
CA SER A 23 28.96 -0.21 5.28
C SER A 23 29.46 -1.61 4.90
N LEU A 24 28.57 -2.49 4.45
CA LEU A 24 28.92 -3.84 4.00
C LEU A 24 29.79 -3.82 2.74
N CYS A 25 29.50 -2.96 1.76
CA CYS A 25 30.32 -2.83 0.56
C CYS A 25 31.74 -2.33 0.84
N VAL A 26 31.91 -1.43 1.82
CA VAL A 26 33.23 -0.91 2.22
C VAL A 26 34.03 -1.98 2.98
N LEU A 27 33.38 -2.72 3.87
CA LEU A 27 34.04 -3.75 4.69
C LEU A 27 34.34 -5.03 3.90
N MET A 28 33.47 -5.39 2.96
CA MET A 28 33.62 -6.56 2.10
C MET A 28 33.26 -6.21 0.65
N PRO A 29 34.22 -5.72 -0.14
CA PRO A 29 33.96 -5.42 -1.56
C PRO A 29 33.54 -6.63 -2.40
N TRP A 30 33.78 -7.86 -1.90
CA TRP A 30 33.41 -9.12 -2.53
C TRP A 30 31.90 -9.37 -2.44
N PHE A 31 31.22 -8.67 -1.52
CA PHE A 31 29.76 -8.67 -1.38
C PHE A 31 29.07 -7.76 -2.40
N THR A 32 29.77 -6.78 -2.98
CA THR A 32 29.22 -5.82 -3.95
C THR A 32 28.47 -6.47 -5.15
N PRO A 33 28.97 -7.52 -5.82
CA PRO A 33 28.22 -8.16 -6.91
C PRO A 33 26.91 -8.81 -6.42
N VAL A 34 26.91 -9.39 -5.21
CA VAL A 34 25.70 -9.99 -4.61
C VAL A 34 24.67 -8.90 -4.29
N ALA A 35 25.12 -7.78 -3.72
CA ALA A 35 24.27 -6.63 -3.46
C ALA A 35 23.66 -6.04 -4.74
N LEU A 36 24.43 -5.96 -5.83
CA LEU A 36 23.94 -5.47 -7.12
C LEU A 36 22.90 -6.42 -7.73
N ALA A 37 23.17 -7.72 -7.70
CA ALA A 37 22.22 -8.74 -8.15
C ALA A 37 20.92 -8.71 -7.35
N LEU A 38 20.99 -8.51 -6.04
CA LEU A 38 19.82 -8.31 -5.19
C LEU A 38 19.02 -7.08 -5.61
N MET A 39 19.67 -5.92 -5.78
CA MET A 39 19.00 -4.69 -6.21
C MET A 39 18.28 -4.87 -7.55
N PHE A 40 18.89 -5.61 -8.47
CA PHE A 40 18.29 -5.98 -9.74
C PHE A 40 17.04 -6.86 -9.56
N VAL A 41 17.14 -7.93 -8.76
CA VAL A 41 15.99 -8.81 -8.46
C VAL A 41 14.86 -8.05 -7.77
N LEU A 42 15.17 -7.21 -6.78
CA LEU A 42 14.19 -6.40 -6.07
C LEU A 42 13.53 -5.34 -6.97
N TYR A 43 14.25 -4.82 -7.95
CA TYR A 43 13.68 -3.92 -8.97
C TYR A 43 12.65 -4.65 -9.84
N HIS A 44 12.92 -5.90 -10.23
CA HIS A 44 11.99 -6.70 -11.04
C HIS A 44 10.83 -7.31 -10.25
N LEU A 45 10.99 -7.52 -8.94
CA LEU A 45 9.93 -7.96 -8.03
C LEU A 45 8.93 -6.85 -7.67
N GLN A 46 9.08 -5.65 -8.24
CA GLN A 46 8.11 -4.58 -8.01
C GLN A 46 6.71 -4.99 -8.48
N PRO A 47 5.65 -4.51 -7.79
CA PRO A 47 4.28 -4.81 -8.13
C PRO A 47 4.03 -4.51 -9.61
N THR A 48 3.70 -5.55 -10.37
CA THR A 48 3.43 -5.45 -11.80
C THR A 48 2.14 -4.68 -12.05
N VAL A 49 1.95 -4.18 -13.27
CA VAL A 49 0.72 -3.49 -13.71
C VAL A 49 -0.54 -4.29 -13.34
N ALA A 50 -0.48 -5.63 -13.36
CA ALA A 50 -1.57 -6.51 -12.96
C ALA A 50 -2.00 -6.30 -11.49
N THR A 51 -1.06 -6.15 -10.56
CA THR A 51 -1.37 -5.90 -9.15
C THR A 51 -2.06 -4.55 -8.93
N VAL A 52 -1.67 -3.52 -9.67
CA VAL A 52 -2.27 -2.18 -9.61
C VAL A 52 -3.72 -2.21 -10.13
N VAL A 53 -3.96 -2.89 -11.24
CA VAL A 53 -5.30 -3.01 -11.83
C VAL A 53 -6.23 -3.79 -10.91
N LEU A 54 -5.77 -4.91 -10.35
CA LEU A 54 -6.60 -5.73 -9.46
C LEU A 54 -6.97 -4.96 -8.18
N ARG A 55 -6.02 -4.19 -7.66
CA ARG A 55 -6.23 -3.31 -6.51
C ARG A 55 -7.18 -2.16 -6.80
N ARG A 56 -7.15 -1.63 -8.03
CA ARG A 56 -8.14 -0.65 -8.51
C ARG A 56 -9.55 -1.23 -8.53
N VAL A 57 -9.70 -2.47 -9.02
CA VAL A 57 -10.99 -3.19 -9.02
C VAL A 57 -11.47 -3.40 -7.59
N SER A 58 -10.61 -3.89 -6.69
CA SER A 58 -10.94 -4.06 -5.27
C SER A 58 -11.41 -2.76 -4.61
N ASN A 59 -10.68 -1.65 -4.84
CA ASN A 59 -11.06 -0.35 -4.28
C ASN A 59 -12.37 0.19 -4.87
N SER A 60 -12.65 -0.10 -6.14
CA SER A 60 -13.89 0.33 -6.80
C SER A 60 -15.14 -0.39 -6.29
N LEU A 61 -15.02 -1.60 -5.75
CA LEU A 61 -16.14 -2.40 -5.25
C LEU A 61 -16.56 -2.04 -3.81
N ALA A 62 -15.69 -1.38 -3.05
CA ALA A 62 -16.00 -0.94 -1.68
C ALA A 62 -17.04 0.19 -1.64
N GLY A 63 -17.00 1.12 -2.60
CA GLY A 63 -17.93 2.26 -2.68
C GLY A 63 -19.39 1.83 -2.94
N PRO A 64 -19.67 1.02 -3.97
CA PRO A 64 -21.01 0.52 -4.29
C PRO A 64 -21.66 -0.26 -3.15
N THR A 65 -20.90 -1.06 -2.40
CA THR A 65 -21.44 -1.82 -1.25
C THR A 65 -21.92 -0.90 -0.14
N MET A 66 -21.18 0.18 0.15
CA MET A 66 -21.60 1.20 1.14
C MET A 66 -22.77 2.05 0.64
N ALA A 67 -22.80 2.36 -0.66
CA ALA A 67 -23.91 3.07 -1.27
C ALA A 67 -25.22 2.25 -1.20
N LEU A 68 -25.16 0.96 -1.54
CA LEU A 68 -26.30 0.05 -1.47
C LEU A 68 -26.82 -0.10 -0.02
N PHE A 69 -25.91 -0.11 0.96
CA PHE A 69 -26.28 -0.12 2.37
C PHE A 69 -27.00 1.18 2.78
N SER A 70 -26.48 2.33 2.37
CA SER A 70 -27.10 3.64 2.63
C SER A 70 -28.47 3.77 1.97
N GLU A 71 -28.61 3.34 0.72
CA GLU A 71 -29.87 3.32 -0.03
C GLU A 71 -30.91 2.41 0.63
N THR A 72 -30.48 1.24 1.13
CA THR A 72 -31.38 0.31 1.82
C THR A 72 -31.90 0.87 3.15
N ILE A 73 -31.06 1.59 3.90
CA ILE A 73 -31.48 2.29 5.13
C ILE A 73 -32.43 3.44 4.82
N GLY A 74 -32.09 4.28 3.84
CA GLY A 74 -32.94 5.42 3.44
C GLY A 74 -34.28 4.97 2.85
N GLY A 75 -34.30 3.86 2.11
CA GLY A 75 -35.48 3.28 1.46
C GLY A 75 -36.23 2.23 2.31
N ALA A 76 -35.87 2.02 3.57
CA ALA A 76 -36.38 0.90 4.37
C ALA A 76 -37.91 0.86 4.47
N ALA A 77 -38.57 2.02 4.57
CA ALA A 77 -40.03 2.11 4.60
C ALA A 77 -40.65 1.66 3.27
N SER A 78 -40.11 2.13 2.14
CA SER A 78 -40.56 1.76 0.79
C SER A 78 -40.32 0.28 0.48
N ILE A 79 -39.18 -0.27 0.89
CA ILE A 79 -38.85 -1.69 0.69
C ILE A 79 -39.82 -2.60 1.47
N ARG A 80 -40.15 -2.22 2.71
CA ARG A 80 -41.15 -2.95 3.52
C ARG A 80 -42.54 -2.84 2.91
N ALA A 81 -42.94 -1.64 2.47
CA ALA A 81 -44.23 -1.41 1.83
C ALA A 81 -44.39 -2.22 0.53
N ALA A 82 -43.31 -2.37 -0.24
CA ALA A 82 -43.29 -3.16 -1.47
C ALA A 82 -43.01 -4.66 -1.24
N SER A 83 -42.77 -5.11 -0.01
CA SER A 83 -42.38 -6.49 0.34
C SER A 83 -41.14 -7.03 -0.40
N LEU A 84 -40.21 -6.13 -0.79
CA LEU A 84 -39.01 -6.46 -1.59
C LEU A 84 -37.76 -6.80 -0.75
N GLY A 85 -37.90 -7.05 0.56
CA GLY A 85 -36.77 -7.28 1.47
C GLY A 85 -35.80 -8.37 1.00
N GLY A 86 -36.31 -9.54 0.62
CA GLY A 86 -35.46 -10.65 0.15
C GLY A 86 -34.76 -10.39 -1.19
N PHE A 87 -35.27 -9.47 -2.02
CA PHE A 87 -34.58 -9.04 -3.24
C PHE A 87 -33.34 -8.21 -2.88
N PHE A 88 -33.51 -7.21 -2.01
CA PHE A 88 -32.42 -6.35 -1.54
C PHE A 88 -31.37 -7.13 -0.73
N GLU A 89 -31.80 -8.10 0.07
CA GLU A 89 -30.89 -9.00 0.80
C GLU A 89 -29.98 -9.78 -0.16
N ARG A 90 -30.55 -10.43 -1.18
CA ARG A 90 -29.75 -11.14 -2.21
C ARG A 90 -28.85 -10.20 -3.00
N ARG A 91 -29.33 -8.98 -3.30
CA ARG A 91 -28.53 -7.97 -4.00
C ARG A 91 -27.33 -7.52 -3.17
N PHE A 92 -27.53 -7.30 -1.87
CA PHE A 92 -26.48 -6.94 -0.94
C PHE A 92 -25.47 -8.07 -0.75
N ALA A 93 -25.94 -9.31 -0.54
CA ALA A 93 -25.06 -10.48 -0.43
C ALA A 93 -24.13 -10.62 -1.64
N ARG A 94 -24.65 -10.50 -2.87
CA ARG A 94 -23.81 -10.53 -4.09
C ARG A 94 -22.79 -9.41 -4.13
N SER A 95 -23.17 -8.18 -3.77
CA SER A 95 -22.24 -7.04 -3.73
C SER A 95 -21.11 -7.27 -2.73
N VAL A 96 -21.43 -7.86 -1.57
CA VAL A 96 -20.44 -8.22 -0.55
C VAL A 96 -19.53 -9.35 -1.03
N ASP A 97 -20.08 -10.38 -1.65
CA ASP A 97 -19.31 -11.50 -2.20
C ASP A 97 -18.30 -11.04 -3.27
N ASP A 98 -18.74 -10.18 -4.20
CA ASP A 98 -17.87 -9.61 -5.24
C ASP A 98 -16.74 -8.75 -4.62
N ALA A 99 -17.08 -7.90 -3.64
CA ALA A 99 -16.11 -7.08 -2.94
C ALA A 99 -15.11 -7.93 -2.14
N ASN A 100 -15.57 -8.98 -1.47
CA ASN A 100 -14.73 -9.86 -0.67
C ASN A 100 -13.82 -10.72 -1.55
N ALA A 101 -14.32 -11.21 -2.70
CA ALA A 101 -13.52 -11.93 -3.68
C ALA A 101 -12.37 -11.07 -4.23
N ALA A 102 -12.66 -9.80 -4.57
CA ALA A 102 -11.64 -8.87 -5.03
C ALA A 102 -10.61 -8.55 -3.92
N GLN A 103 -11.04 -8.36 -2.68
CA GLN A 103 -10.16 -8.12 -1.54
C GLN A 103 -9.26 -9.33 -1.25
N LEU A 104 -9.81 -10.54 -1.30
CA LEU A 104 -9.05 -11.78 -1.10
C LEU A 104 -7.97 -11.92 -2.19
N ALA A 105 -8.31 -11.60 -3.43
CA ALA A 105 -7.34 -11.63 -4.53
C ALA A 105 -6.22 -10.59 -4.36
N ASP A 106 -6.51 -9.38 -3.87
CA ASP A 106 -5.47 -8.38 -3.51
C ASP A 106 -4.54 -8.91 -2.40
N GLN A 107 -5.11 -9.53 -1.36
CA GLN A 107 -4.34 -10.12 -0.26
C GLN A 107 -3.44 -11.28 -0.72
N LEU A 108 -3.96 -12.16 -1.60
CA LEU A 108 -3.20 -13.27 -2.19
C LEU A 108 -2.01 -12.76 -3.01
N LEU A 109 -2.22 -11.73 -3.83
CA LEU A 109 -1.13 -11.11 -4.60
C LEU A 109 -0.07 -10.49 -3.69
N PHE A 110 -0.49 -9.77 -2.64
CA PHE A 110 0.43 -9.22 -1.65
C PHE A 110 1.24 -10.32 -0.94
N ALA A 111 0.61 -11.43 -0.59
CA ALA A 111 1.27 -12.58 0.02
C ALA A 111 2.29 -13.22 -0.94
N MET A 112 1.95 -13.39 -2.22
CA MET A 112 2.88 -13.92 -3.24
C MET A 112 4.12 -13.04 -3.40
N VAL A 113 3.94 -11.72 -3.49
CA VAL A 113 5.08 -10.77 -3.55
C VAL A 113 5.92 -10.87 -2.28
N THR A 114 5.29 -10.94 -1.11
CA THR A 114 5.97 -11.08 0.18
C THR A 114 6.81 -12.36 0.25
N ILE A 115 6.27 -13.48 -0.21
CA ILE A 115 6.99 -14.77 -0.25
C ILE A 115 8.21 -14.68 -1.18
N ASN A 116 8.05 -14.12 -2.39
CA ASN A 116 9.15 -13.98 -3.34
C ASN A 116 10.27 -13.07 -2.79
N VAL A 117 9.92 -11.97 -2.13
CA VAL A 117 10.89 -11.11 -1.43
C VAL A 117 11.56 -11.89 -0.30
N GLY A 118 10.80 -12.65 0.50
CA GLY A 118 11.35 -13.48 1.58
C GLY A 118 12.36 -14.52 1.09
N ILE A 119 12.07 -15.18 -0.04
CA ILE A 119 13.00 -16.12 -0.68
C ILE A 119 14.29 -15.39 -1.12
N ALA A 120 14.18 -14.24 -1.77
CA ALA A 120 15.34 -13.44 -2.17
C ALA A 120 16.21 -13.02 -0.96
N MET A 121 15.56 -12.65 0.14
CA MET A 121 16.23 -12.31 1.41
C MET A 121 16.93 -13.53 2.04
N ALA A 122 16.32 -14.72 1.99
CA ALA A 122 16.96 -15.94 2.48
C ALA A 122 18.23 -16.29 1.67
N PHE A 123 18.18 -16.13 0.34
CA PHE A 123 19.36 -16.29 -0.52
C PHE A 123 20.45 -15.28 -0.17
N LEU A 124 20.10 -14.02 0.10
CA LEU A 124 21.05 -12.99 0.52
C LEU A 124 21.76 -13.37 1.82
N ALA A 125 21.00 -13.77 2.85
CA ALA A 125 21.57 -14.19 4.13
C ALA A 125 22.50 -15.40 3.96
N GLY A 126 22.10 -16.40 3.15
CA GLY A 126 22.93 -17.55 2.84
C GLY A 126 24.22 -17.17 2.11
N ALA A 127 24.14 -16.29 1.11
CA ALA A 127 25.31 -15.81 0.37
C ALA A 127 26.27 -15.01 1.27
N LEU A 128 25.74 -14.16 2.16
CA LEU A 128 26.55 -13.40 3.11
C LEU A 128 27.29 -14.32 4.08
N LEU A 129 26.60 -15.32 4.64
CA LEU A 129 27.23 -16.31 5.52
C LEU A 129 28.30 -17.13 4.80
N LEU A 130 28.03 -17.55 3.55
CA LEU A 130 29.00 -18.26 2.72
C LEU A 130 30.25 -17.42 2.48
N ILE A 131 30.09 -16.15 2.10
CA ILE A 131 31.20 -15.23 1.85
C ILE A 131 32.04 -15.05 3.11
N VAL A 132 31.40 -14.83 4.27
CA VAL A 132 32.10 -14.70 5.56
C VAL A 132 32.89 -15.97 5.89
N MET A 133 32.34 -17.17 5.63
CA MET A 133 33.04 -18.42 5.83
C MET A 133 34.26 -18.59 4.90
N LEU A 134 34.14 -18.16 3.64
CA LEU A 134 35.23 -18.24 2.66
C LEU A 134 36.36 -17.25 2.95
N THR A 135 36.06 -16.09 3.55
CA THR A 135 37.03 -15.06 3.89
C THR A 135 37.47 -15.10 5.36
N LYS A 136 37.13 -16.17 6.10
CA LYS A 136 37.39 -16.29 7.54
C LYS A 136 38.86 -16.07 7.91
N ASP A 137 39.79 -16.47 7.04
CA ASP A 137 41.23 -16.43 7.31
C ASP A 137 41.83 -15.03 7.11
N SER A 138 41.09 -14.13 6.43
CA SER A 138 41.51 -12.74 6.16
C SER A 138 40.82 -11.72 7.07
N LEU A 139 39.85 -12.13 7.88
CA LEU A 139 39.03 -11.25 8.71
C LEU A 139 39.34 -11.41 10.19
N THR A 140 39.48 -10.29 10.89
CA THR A 140 39.53 -10.28 12.36
C THR A 140 38.16 -10.72 12.91
N PRO A 141 38.09 -11.48 14.02
CA PRO A 141 36.82 -11.92 14.62
C PRO A 141 35.82 -10.78 14.88
N ALA A 142 36.31 -9.58 15.24
CA ALA A 142 35.49 -8.39 15.42
C ALA A 142 34.80 -7.95 14.12
N THR A 143 35.53 -7.94 12.99
CA THR A 143 34.98 -7.55 11.68
C THR A 143 34.00 -8.58 11.15
N ALA A 144 34.26 -9.88 11.34
CA ALA A 144 33.36 -10.95 10.91
C ALA A 144 32.02 -10.85 11.64
N SER A 145 32.02 -10.67 12.96
CA SER A 145 30.80 -10.49 13.76
C SER A 145 30.01 -9.25 13.35
N PHE A 146 30.71 -8.14 13.06
CA PHE A 146 30.07 -6.91 12.60
C PHE A 146 29.37 -7.12 11.24
N VAL A 147 30.05 -7.75 10.27
CA VAL A 147 29.48 -8.05 8.95
C VAL A 147 28.26 -8.96 9.05
N VAL A 148 28.32 -10.02 9.87
CA VAL A 148 27.17 -10.93 10.05
C VAL A 148 25.97 -10.19 10.64
N THR A 149 26.20 -9.37 11.67
CA THR A 149 25.13 -8.61 12.32
C THR A 149 24.51 -7.59 11.37
N GLN A 150 25.34 -6.84 10.64
CA GLN A 150 24.88 -5.88 9.63
C GLN A 150 24.15 -6.57 8.47
N GLY A 151 24.63 -7.74 8.05
CA GLY A 151 24.00 -8.55 7.00
C GLY A 151 22.62 -9.06 7.39
N MET A 152 22.47 -9.55 8.63
CA MET A 152 21.16 -9.93 9.17
C MET A 152 20.22 -8.74 9.28
N ASN A 153 20.72 -7.59 9.76
CA ASN A 153 19.92 -6.36 9.85
C ASN A 153 19.46 -5.89 8.47
N LEU A 154 20.34 -5.93 7.46
CA LEU A 154 20.01 -5.61 6.08
C LEU A 154 18.92 -6.54 5.54
N THR A 155 19.05 -7.85 5.78
CA THR A 155 18.09 -8.85 5.29
C THR A 155 16.69 -8.66 5.87
N LEU A 156 16.59 -8.51 7.20
CA LEU A 156 15.31 -8.28 7.87
C LEU A 156 14.74 -6.89 7.55
N GLY A 157 15.60 -5.88 7.54
CA GLY A 157 15.25 -4.48 7.32
C GLY A 157 14.75 -4.22 5.91
N LEU A 158 15.40 -4.77 4.89
CA LEU A 158 14.93 -4.66 3.50
C LEU A 158 13.59 -5.36 3.27
N GLY A 159 13.36 -6.53 3.91
CA GLY A 159 12.08 -7.23 3.81
C GLY A 159 10.94 -6.37 4.35
N PHE A 160 11.13 -5.79 5.54
CA PHE A 160 10.17 -4.89 6.14
C PHE A 160 10.03 -3.58 5.35
N PHE A 161 11.11 -3.03 4.82
CA PHE A 161 11.09 -1.83 3.97
C PHE A 161 10.24 -2.03 2.72
N MET A 162 10.32 -3.19 2.06
CA MET A 162 9.48 -3.50 0.89
C MET A 162 8.00 -3.55 1.25
N MET A 163 7.64 -4.14 2.41
CA MET A 163 6.27 -4.11 2.91
C MET A 163 5.78 -2.67 3.14
N GLN A 164 6.61 -1.83 3.79
CA GLN A 164 6.27 -0.45 4.10
C GLN A 164 6.11 0.40 2.83
N ARG A 165 6.93 0.20 1.79
CA ARG A 165 6.76 0.84 0.49
C ARG A 165 5.41 0.51 -0.14
N GLY A 166 4.95 -0.73 -0.04
CA GLY A 166 3.64 -1.14 -0.52
C GLY A 166 2.49 -0.43 0.20
N GLN A 167 2.57 -0.29 1.53
CA GLN A 167 1.58 0.47 2.30
C GLN A 167 1.62 1.97 1.97
N PHE A 168 2.81 2.53 1.79
CA PHE A 168 2.97 3.93 1.43
C PHE A 168 2.40 4.26 0.05
N ALA A 169 2.64 3.41 -0.94
CA ALA A 169 2.05 3.55 -2.27
C ALA A 169 0.50 3.56 -2.23
N MET A 170 -0.09 2.80 -1.32
CA MET A 170 -1.54 2.86 -1.10
C MET A 170 -2.01 4.15 -0.47
N ALA A 171 -1.28 4.63 0.53
CA ALA A 171 -1.62 5.89 1.18
C ALA A 171 -1.53 7.09 0.21
N LEU A 172 -0.62 7.03 -0.79
CA LEU A 172 -0.53 8.02 -1.86
C LEU A 172 -1.78 8.06 -2.77
N ASN A 173 -2.42 6.91 -3.03
CA ASN A 173 -3.65 6.88 -3.82
C ASN A 173 -4.77 7.70 -3.15
N SER A 174 -4.86 7.68 -1.83
CA SER A 174 -5.80 8.54 -1.10
C SER A 174 -5.52 10.03 -1.30
N ILE A 175 -4.24 10.43 -1.39
CA ILE A 175 -3.86 11.81 -1.69
C ILE A 175 -4.23 12.18 -3.12
N GLU A 176 -3.99 11.29 -4.09
CA GLU A 176 -4.38 11.49 -5.48
C GLU A 176 -5.89 11.75 -5.60
N ARG A 177 -6.71 10.95 -4.91
CA ARG A 177 -8.17 11.17 -4.85
C ARG A 177 -8.54 12.50 -4.20
N LEU A 178 -7.84 12.91 -3.14
CA LEU A 178 -8.09 14.21 -2.49
C LEU A 178 -7.76 15.38 -3.42
N ALA A 179 -6.67 15.25 -4.19
CA ALA A 179 -6.25 16.22 -5.18
C ALA A 179 -7.18 16.25 -6.40
N GLU A 180 -7.81 15.12 -6.73
CA GLU A 180 -8.90 15.07 -7.72
C GLU A 180 -10.12 15.85 -7.21
N PHE A 181 -10.52 15.63 -5.94
CA PHE A 181 -11.63 16.37 -5.32
C PHE A 181 -11.40 17.89 -5.27
N SER A 182 -10.17 18.33 -5.03
CA SER A 182 -9.86 19.77 -4.99
C SER A 182 -9.91 20.44 -6.37
N LYS A 183 -10.00 19.68 -7.46
CA LYS A 183 -10.05 20.19 -8.83
C LYS A 183 -11.46 20.18 -9.42
N LEU A 184 -12.46 19.67 -8.69
CA LEU A 184 -13.83 19.75 -9.18
C LEU A 184 -14.27 21.22 -9.29
N PRO A 185 -15.01 21.58 -10.35
CA PRO A 185 -15.58 22.91 -10.46
C PRO A 185 -16.53 23.14 -9.27
N PRO A 186 -16.48 24.33 -8.64
CA PRO A 186 -17.44 24.69 -7.60
C PRO A 186 -18.86 24.70 -8.18
N GLU A 187 -19.84 24.24 -7.40
CA GLU A 187 -21.25 24.20 -7.86
C GLU A 187 -21.83 25.59 -8.14
N VAL A 188 -21.32 26.64 -7.47
CA VAL A 188 -21.71 28.05 -7.68
C VAL A 188 -20.50 28.97 -7.44
N GLU A 189 -20.24 29.90 -8.36
CA GLU A 189 -19.29 31.00 -8.15
C GLU A 189 -19.92 32.06 -7.24
N GLY A 190 -19.82 31.84 -5.93
CA GLY A 190 -20.21 32.83 -4.92
C GLY A 190 -21.58 32.59 -4.28
N HIS A 191 -21.76 33.19 -3.11
CA HIS A 191 -23.06 33.31 -2.48
C HIS A 191 -23.71 34.57 -3.05
N GLU A 192 -24.71 34.43 -3.92
CA GLU A 192 -25.66 35.51 -4.14
C GLU A 192 -26.44 35.65 -2.82
N THR A 193 -25.99 36.55 -1.94
CA THR A 193 -26.78 36.97 -0.80
C THR A 193 -28.00 37.68 -1.35
N PRO A 194 -29.21 37.13 -1.19
CA PRO A 194 -30.40 37.80 -1.66
C PRO A 194 -30.55 39.13 -0.90
N ALA A 195 -31.23 40.10 -1.50
CA ALA A 195 -31.51 41.39 -0.86
C ALA A 195 -32.24 41.18 0.47
N VAL A 196 -32.13 42.15 1.39
CA VAL A 196 -32.76 42.06 2.73
C VAL A 196 -34.27 41.90 2.63
N GLU A 197 -34.90 42.45 1.60
CA GLU A 197 -36.34 42.32 1.37
C GLU A 197 -36.74 41.00 0.67
N TRP A 198 -35.82 40.10 0.35
CA TRP A 198 -36.14 38.86 -0.34
C TRP A 198 -36.74 37.79 0.60
N PRO A 199 -37.80 37.08 0.20
CA PRO A 199 -38.64 37.33 -0.98
C PRO A 199 -39.75 38.37 -0.69
N GLU A 200 -39.87 39.43 -1.49
CA GLU A 200 -40.81 40.54 -1.23
C GLU A 200 -42.29 40.11 -1.33
N SER A 201 -42.64 39.27 -2.31
CA SER A 201 -44.03 38.86 -2.55
C SER A 201 -44.30 37.37 -2.34
N GLY A 202 -43.26 36.56 -2.13
CA GLY A 202 -43.39 35.11 -1.90
C GLY A 202 -44.11 34.34 -3.02
N GLU A 203 -44.34 34.93 -4.19
CA GLU A 203 -45.01 34.27 -5.31
C GLU A 203 -44.05 33.30 -6.01
N VAL A 204 -44.46 32.03 -6.06
CA VAL A 204 -43.86 31.02 -6.92
C VAL A 204 -44.89 30.73 -8.01
N THR A 205 -44.62 31.19 -9.23
CA THR A 205 -45.46 30.92 -10.41
C THR A 205 -45.10 29.60 -11.07
#